data_AF-A0A817RQ49-F1
#
_entry.id   AF-A0A817RQ49-F1
#
_cell.length_a   1.000
_cell.length_b   1.000
_cell.length_c   1.000
_cell.angle_alpha   90.00
_cell.angle_beta   90.00
_cell.angle_gamma   90.00
#
_symmetry.space_group_name_H-M   'P 1'
#
loop_
_entity.id
_entity.type
_entity.pdbx_description
1 polymer ?
#
loop_
_entity_poly.entity_id
_entity_poly.type
_entity_poly.pdbx_seq_one_letter_code
_entity_poly.pdbx_strand_id
1 'polypeptide(L)'
;MLLDVGHTCHPIEPYVPPPKVLRCYICQQYDDHTAAHCPNKDKPICFKCGQQHQYNPECQNRICCVHCKGDHMAGNPNCPKKIDTRDLKKSQVKPSSSITHLSNRNR
;
A
#
# COMPACT_ATOMS: atom_id res chain seq x y z
N MET A 1 -17.93 52.87 1.69
CA MET A 1 -18.50 52.10 0.57
C MET A 1 -17.63 50.87 0.36
N LEU A 2 -18.27 49.71 0.14
CA LEU A 2 -17.67 48.38 0.23
C LEU A 2 -16.49 48.18 -0.74
N LEU A 3 -15.41 47.57 -0.27
CA LEU A 3 -14.42 46.94 -1.12
C LEU A 3 -14.83 45.47 -1.28
N ASP A 4 -15.50 45.16 -2.39
CA ASP A 4 -15.76 43.80 -2.85
C ASP A 4 -14.44 43.14 -3.27
N VAL A 5 -13.79 42.47 -2.32
CA VAL A 5 -12.65 41.60 -2.61
C VAL A 5 -13.20 40.29 -3.17
N GLY A 6 -13.32 40.23 -4.49
CA GLY A 6 -13.72 39.05 -5.24
C GLY A 6 -12.84 37.85 -4.88
N HIS A 7 -13.43 36.86 -4.23
CA HIS A 7 -12.76 35.59 -3.98
C HIS A 7 -12.86 34.72 -5.22
N THR A 8 -11.73 34.48 -5.89
CA THR A 8 -11.62 33.48 -6.95
C THR A 8 -11.45 32.10 -6.32
N CYS A 9 -12.51 31.29 -6.34
CA CYS A 9 -12.44 29.89 -5.93
C CYS A 9 -11.84 29.06 -7.06
N HIS A 10 -10.61 28.58 -6.87
CA HIS A 10 -10.00 27.59 -7.77
C HIS A 10 -10.37 26.19 -7.31
N PRO A 11 -10.96 25.34 -8.17
CA PRO A 11 -11.16 23.93 -7.84
C PRO A 11 -9.80 23.27 -7.67
N ILE A 12 -9.51 22.81 -6.46
CA ILE A 12 -8.36 21.95 -6.18
C ILE A 12 -8.81 20.50 -6.32
N GLU A 13 -8.09 19.71 -7.09
CA GLU A 13 -8.26 18.26 -7.07
C GLU A 13 -7.64 17.71 -5.78
N PRO A 14 -8.41 17.00 -4.93
CA PRO A 14 -7.85 16.37 -3.74
C PRO A 14 -6.79 15.35 -4.13
N TYR A 15 -5.61 15.41 -3.50
CA TYR A 15 -4.61 14.35 -3.67
C TYR A 15 -5.12 13.04 -3.08
N VAL A 16 -5.37 12.05 -3.93
CA VAL A 16 -5.74 10.69 -3.52
C VAL A 16 -4.48 9.82 -3.60
N PRO A 17 -3.84 9.46 -2.45
CA PRO A 17 -2.68 8.59 -2.48
C PRO A 17 -3.06 7.22 -3.05
N PRO A 18 -2.16 6.56 -3.80
CA PRO A 18 -2.42 5.21 -4.27
C PRO A 18 -2.64 4.27 -3.08
N PRO A 19 -3.55 3.28 -3.20
CA PRO A 19 -3.82 2.38 -2.11
C PRO A 19 -2.57 1.60 -1.75
N LYS A 20 -2.33 1.50 -0.45
CA LYS A 20 -1.21 0.75 0.10
C LYS A 20 -1.53 -0.74 0.06
N VAL A 21 -0.66 -1.51 -0.59
CA VAL A 21 -0.64 -2.97 -0.47
C VAL A 21 0.29 -3.32 0.68
N LEU A 22 -0.30 -3.72 1.81
CA LEU A 22 0.45 -4.19 2.96
C LEU A 22 1.12 -5.52 2.63
N ARG A 23 2.35 -5.72 3.09
CA ARG A 23 3.04 -7.02 3.02
C ARG A 23 3.43 -7.42 4.43
N CYS A 24 3.04 -8.60 4.86
CA CYS A 24 3.52 -9.14 6.13
C CYS A 24 4.98 -9.59 6.01
N TYR A 25 5.88 -9.07 6.84
CA TYR A 25 7.31 -9.44 6.78
C TYR A 25 7.62 -10.87 7.24
N ILE A 26 6.65 -11.57 7.84
CA ILE A 26 6.79 -12.96 8.27
C ILE A 26 6.36 -13.91 7.15
N CYS A 27 5.10 -13.86 6.72
CA CYS A 27 4.56 -14.80 5.73
C CYS A 27 4.65 -14.29 4.28
N GLN A 28 5.11 -13.05 4.08
CA GLN A 28 5.20 -12.33 2.80
C GLN A 28 3.86 -12.05 2.11
N GLN A 29 2.70 -12.46 2.65
CA GLN A 29 1.40 -12.23 2.00
C GLN A 29 1.02 -10.76 1.89
N TYR A 30 0.21 -10.45 0.87
CA TYR A 30 -0.33 -9.11 0.60
C TYR A 30 -1.67 -8.82 1.32
N ASP A 31 -1.94 -9.55 2.40
CA ASP A 31 -3.19 -9.48 3.16
C ASP A 31 -3.20 -8.35 4.21
N ASP A 32 -4.35 -8.14 4.83
CA ASP A 32 -4.56 -7.12 5.86
C ASP A 32 -4.10 -7.57 7.25
N HIS A 33 -2.82 -7.95 7.36
CA HIS A 33 -2.18 -8.14 8.67
C HIS A 33 -0.71 -7.70 8.67
N THR A 34 -0.25 -7.27 9.84
CA THR A 34 1.15 -6.94 10.08
C THR A 34 1.90 -8.13 10.65
N ALA A 35 3.24 -8.05 10.69
CA ALA A 35 4.07 -9.08 11.32
C ALA A 35 3.66 -9.37 12.79
N ALA A 36 3.24 -8.34 13.53
CA ALA A 36 2.79 -8.48 14.91
C ALA A 36 1.58 -9.42 15.06
N HIS A 37 0.68 -9.43 14.07
CA HIS A 37 -0.56 -10.22 14.06
C HIS A 37 -0.55 -11.30 12.98
N CYS A 38 0.64 -11.75 12.55
CA CYS A 38 0.73 -12.81 11.55
C CYS A 38 0.15 -14.11 12.11
N PRO A 39 -0.78 -14.79 11.40
CA PRO A 39 -1.29 -16.10 11.81
C PRO A 39 -0.25 -17.22 11.59
N ASN A 40 0.77 -16.97 10.77
CA ASN A 40 1.78 -17.96 10.37
C ASN A 40 3.16 -17.65 10.99
N LYS A 41 3.23 -17.32 12.29
CA LYS A 41 4.50 -16.97 12.96
C LYS A 41 5.54 -18.08 12.90
N ASP A 42 5.08 -19.32 13.02
CA ASP A 42 5.95 -20.51 13.03
C ASP A 42 6.37 -20.96 11.62
N LYS A 43 5.84 -20.31 10.57
CA LYS A 43 6.12 -20.62 9.16
C LYS A 43 6.58 -19.36 8.42
N PRO A 44 7.71 -18.76 8.82
CA PRO A 44 8.24 -17.58 8.14
C PRO A 44 8.67 -17.95 6.72
N ILE A 45 8.44 -17.02 5.80
CA ILE A 45 8.86 -17.11 4.41
C ILE A 45 9.97 -16.09 4.18
N CYS A 46 11.09 -16.55 3.64
CA CYS A 46 12.23 -15.69 3.35
C CYS A 46 11.88 -14.72 2.22
N PHE A 47 12.07 -13.41 2.46
CA PHE A 47 11.73 -12.39 1.46
C PHE A 47 12.63 -12.43 0.21
N LYS A 48 13.83 -13.03 0.32
CA LYS A 48 14.81 -13.13 -0.76
C LYS A 48 14.49 -14.25 -1.74
N CYS A 49 14.24 -15.46 -1.23
CA CYS A 49 14.13 -16.67 -2.04
C CYS A 49 12.73 -17.32 -2.01
N GLY A 50 11.82 -16.83 -1.17
CA GLY A 50 10.44 -17.32 -1.10
C GLY A 50 10.28 -18.71 -0.47
N GLN A 51 11.33 -19.29 0.12
CA GLN A 51 11.30 -20.58 0.81
C GLN A 51 10.89 -20.41 2.29
N GLN A 52 10.40 -21.50 2.90
CA GLN A 52 9.96 -21.52 4.31
C GLN A 52 11.15 -21.58 5.26
N HIS A 53 11.70 -20.41 5.57
CA HIS A 53 12.66 -20.18 6.64
C HIS A 53 12.68 -18.68 6.99
N GLN A 54 13.23 -18.33 8.15
CA GLN A 54 13.47 -16.92 8.50
C GLN A 54 14.44 -16.26 7.52
N TYR A 55 14.28 -14.96 7.29
CA TYR A 55 15.25 -14.22 6.51
C TYR A 55 16.65 -14.31 7.13
N ASN A 56 17.63 -14.65 6.29
CA ASN A 56 19.04 -14.59 6.61
C ASN A 56 19.74 -13.74 5.53
N PRO A 57 20.51 -12.70 5.89
CA PRO A 57 21.34 -11.94 4.95
C PRO A 57 22.28 -12.81 4.11
N GLU A 58 22.77 -13.92 4.67
CA GLU A 58 23.67 -14.88 4.02
C GLU A 58 22.93 -16.00 3.30
N CYS A 59 21.62 -15.85 3.07
CA CYS A 59 20.83 -16.85 2.37
C CYS A 59 21.40 -17.09 0.95
N GLN A 60 21.94 -18.27 0.70
CA GLN A 60 22.56 -18.65 -0.57
C GLN A 60 21.55 -19.07 -1.65
N ASN A 61 20.27 -19.25 -1.27
CA ASN A 61 19.20 -19.59 -2.22
C ASN A 61 19.05 -18.52 -3.30
N ARG A 62 18.74 -18.97 -4.53
CA ARG A 62 18.44 -18.10 -5.67
C ARG A 62 17.34 -17.11 -5.30
N ILE A 63 17.50 -15.86 -5.74
CA ILE A 63 16.46 -14.84 -5.55
C ILE A 63 15.22 -15.28 -6.31
N CYS A 64 14.08 -15.32 -5.62
CA CYS A 64 12.82 -15.76 -6.20
C CYS A 64 11.66 -15.13 -5.44
N CYS A 65 10.73 -14.53 -6.17
CA CYS A 65 9.53 -13.94 -5.60
C CYS A 65 8.55 -15.03 -5.21
N VAL A 66 8.09 -15.04 -3.96
CA VAL A 66 7.10 -16.03 -3.50
C VAL A 66 5.78 -15.95 -4.27
N HIS A 67 5.37 -14.78 -4.77
CA HIS A 67 4.08 -14.55 -5.41
C HIS A 67 4.06 -14.84 -6.91
N CYS A 68 4.99 -14.26 -7.67
CA CYS A 68 5.03 -14.39 -9.13
C CYS A 68 6.09 -15.37 -9.63
N LYS A 69 6.94 -15.90 -8.73
CA LYS A 69 8.09 -16.77 -9.04
C LYS A 69 9.16 -16.14 -9.96
N GLY A 70 9.14 -14.82 -10.13
CA GLY A 70 10.14 -14.08 -10.89
C GLY A 70 11.46 -13.86 -10.14
N ASP A 71 12.48 -13.42 -10.88
CA ASP A 71 13.85 -13.23 -10.40
C ASP A 71 14.04 -11.91 -9.63
N HIS A 72 13.21 -11.72 -8.61
CA HIS A 72 13.30 -10.57 -7.70
C HIS A 72 12.77 -10.92 -6.31
N MET A 73 13.11 -10.11 -5.32
CA MET A 73 12.65 -10.26 -3.94
C MET A 73 11.13 -9.96 -3.81
N ALA A 74 10.47 -10.51 -2.78
CA ALA A 74 9.02 -10.32 -2.56
C ALA A 74 8.59 -8.84 -2.36
N GLY A 75 9.53 -7.98 -1.97
CA GLY A 75 9.29 -6.54 -1.77
C GLY A 75 9.31 -5.68 -3.03
N ASN A 76 9.69 -6.23 -4.20
CA ASN A 76 9.87 -5.45 -5.42
C ASN A 76 8.59 -4.66 -5.79
N PRO A 77 8.66 -3.34 -5.99
CA PRO A 77 7.50 -2.54 -6.40
C PRO A 77 6.93 -2.94 -7.77
N ASN A 78 7.76 -3.49 -8.65
CA ASN A 78 7.39 -3.90 -10.01
C ASN A 78 6.91 -5.36 -10.10
N CYS A 79 6.67 -6.02 -8.97
CA CYS A 79 6.09 -7.36 -8.95
C CYS A 79 4.68 -7.33 -9.60
N PRO A 80 4.39 -8.15 -10.63
CA PRO A 80 3.09 -8.13 -11.30
C PRO A 80 1.95 -8.42 -10.31
N LYS A 81 2.13 -9.40 -9.41
CA LYS A 81 1.14 -9.71 -8.37
C LYS A 81 0.88 -8.55 -7.41
N LYS A 82 1.89 -7.75 -7.09
CA LYS A 82 1.71 -6.56 -6.23
C LYS A 82 0.93 -5.46 -6.95
N ILE A 83 1.21 -5.27 -8.24
CA ILE A 83 0.48 -4.33 -9.10
C ILE A 83 -0.98 -4.75 -9.20
N ASP A 84 -1.25 -6.03 -9.50
CA ASP A 84 -2.60 -6.59 -9.56
C ASP A 84 -3.37 -6.35 -8.25
N THR A 85 -2.78 -6.68 -7.10
CA THR A 85 -3.41 -6.44 -5.78
C THR A 85 -3.69 -4.97 -5.52
N ARG A 86 -2.78 -4.08 -5.93
CA ARG A 86 -2.97 -2.63 -5.78
C ARG A 86 -4.15 -2.15 -6.61
N ASP A 87 -4.25 -2.59 -7.86
CA ASP A 87 -5.29 -2.15 -8.77
C ASP A 87 -6.67 -2.73 -8.39
N LEU A 88 -6.71 -3.96 -7.86
CA LEU A 88 -7.90 -4.52 -7.20
C LEU A 88 -8.30 -3.76 -5.94
N LYS A 89 -7.36 -3.26 -5.14
CA LYS A 89 -7.68 -2.38 -4.00
C LYS A 89 -8.16 -1.01 -4.45
N LYS A 90 -7.62 -0.45 -5.54
CA LYS A 90 -8.07 0.86 -6.10
C LYS A 90 -9.55 0.83 -6.48
N SER A 91 -10.00 -0.21 -7.17
CA SER A 91 -11.40 -0.31 -7.63
C SER A 91 -12.41 -0.43 -6.48
N GLN A 92 -11.96 -0.80 -5.28
CA GLN A 92 -12.79 -0.90 -4.07
C GLN A 92 -12.87 0.41 -3.27
N VAL A 93 -12.01 1.40 -3.54
CA VAL A 93 -12.05 2.71 -2.86
C VAL A 93 -13.19 3.52 -3.45
N LYS A 94 -14.26 3.73 -2.67
CA LYS A 94 -15.31 4.70 -3.01
C LYS A 94 -14.72 6.12 -2.95
N PRO A 95 -15.03 7.02 -3.90
CA PRO A 95 -14.58 8.40 -3.83
C PRO A 95 -15.09 9.01 -2.52
N SER A 96 -14.18 9.56 -1.71
CA SER A 96 -14.55 10.36 -0.54
C SER A 96 -15.32 11.58 -1.04
N SER A 97 -16.55 11.74 -0.58
CA SER A 97 -17.38 12.93 -0.83
C SER A 97 -16.56 14.20 -0.56
N SER A 98 -16.59 15.12 -1.52
CA SER A 98 -15.90 16.41 -1.47
C SER A 98 -16.19 17.12 -0.14
N ILE A 99 -15.15 17.30 0.69
CA ILE A 99 -15.25 18.16 1.87
C ILE A 99 -15.22 19.60 1.37
N THR A 100 -16.39 20.19 1.15
CA THR A 100 -16.52 21.64 1.04
C THR A 100 -16.25 22.20 2.44
N HIS A 101 -15.05 22.73 2.66
CA HIS A 101 -14.76 23.50 3.88
C HIS A 101 -15.60 24.79 3.85
N LEU A 102 -16.85 24.72 4.32
CA LEU A 102 -17.60 25.90 4.70
C LEU A 102 -17.10 26.29 6.11
N SER A 103 -16.09 27.14 6.16
CA SER A 103 -15.64 27.75 7.41
C SER A 103 -16.75 28.67 7.95
N ASN A 104 -17.62 28.11 8.79
CA ASN A 104 -18.59 28.89 9.56
C ASN A 104 -17.84 29.77 10.57
N ARG A 105 -17.90 31.09 10.36
CA ARG A 105 -17.53 32.09 11.36
C ARG A 105 -18.52 32.01 12.52
N ASN A 106 -17.98 31.82 13.72
CA ASN A 106 -18.63 32.10 15.00
C ASN A 106 -19.45 33.39 14.95
N ARG A 107 -20.69 33.33 15.43
CA ARG A 107 -21.37 34.46 16.05
C ARG A 107 -22.17 33.98 17.24
#